data_AF-A0A917XZ20-F1
#
_entry.id   AF-A0A917XZ20-F1
#
_cell.length_a   1.000
_cell.length_b   1.000
_cell.length_c   1.000
_cell.angle_alpha   90.00
_cell.angle_beta   90.00
_cell.angle_gamma   90.00
#
_symmetry.space_group_name_H-M   'P 1'
#
loop_
_entity.id
_entity.type
_entity.pdbx_description
1 polymer ?
#
loop_
_entity_poly.entity_id
_entity_poly.type
_entity_poly.pdbx_seq_one_letter_code
_entity_poly.pdbx_strand_id
1 'polypeptide(L)'
;MKRKVLSVILLSMTLIAALLGIYGQDIAYYFEDHLFYEPPFKTLIIVTVTSVSLFLLTLIIEIILLVVQKIKPKVFLTLSITNVVVGFFISWWSLFVLAMWWG
;
A
#
# COMPACT_ATOMS: atom_id res chain seq x y z
N MET A 1 4.00 18.75 15.02
CA MET A 1 2.93 17.74 15.02
C MET A 1 3.15 16.75 16.16
N LYS A 2 2.10 16.32 16.89
CA LYS A 2 2.27 15.37 18.02
C LYS A 2 2.67 13.99 17.49
N ARG A 3 3.59 13.29 18.18
CA ARG A 3 4.11 11.96 17.77
C ARG A 3 2.99 10.94 17.47
N LYS A 4 1.89 10.99 18.21
CA LYS A 4 0.71 10.12 17.99
C LYS A 4 0.05 10.34 16.63
N VAL A 5 0.01 11.58 16.15
CA VAL A 5 -0.60 11.93 14.85
C VAL A 5 0.21 11.34 13.71
N LEU A 6 1.55 11.36 13.80
CA LEU A 6 2.42 10.73 12.81
C LEU A 6 2.15 9.22 12.70
N SER A 7 2.06 8.52 13.84
CA SER A 7 1.78 7.08 13.85
C SER A 7 0.41 6.75 13.23
N VAL A 8 -0.61 7.56 13.48
CA VAL A 8 -1.94 7.39 12.87
C VAL A 8 -1.86 7.58 11.36
N ILE A 9 -1.16 8.60 10.88
CA ILE A 9 -0.99 8.85 9.44
C ILE A 9 -0.32 7.64 8.77
N LEU A 10 0.75 7.10 9.35
CA LEU A 10 1.46 5.94 8.79
C LEU A 10 0.57 4.69 8.75
N LEU A 11 -0.19 4.43 9.82
CA LEU A 11 -1.15 3.33 9.84
C LEU A 11 -2.25 3.50 8.78
N SER A 12 -2.76 4.71 8.59
CA SER A 12 -3.73 5.00 7.54
C SER A 12 -3.14 4.79 6.15
N MET A 13 -1.87 5.16 5.92
CA MET A 13 -1.19 4.89 4.65
C MET A 13 -1.04 3.39 4.39
N THR A 14 -0.61 2.60 5.39
CA THR A 14 -0.55 1.14 5.30
C THR A 14 -1.93 0.55 5.00
N LEU A 15 -2.99 1.04 5.65
CA LEU A 15 -4.36 0.58 5.42
C LEU A 15 -4.84 0.89 4.00
N ILE A 16 -4.60 2.10 3.50
CA ILE A 16 -4.96 2.49 2.12
C ILE A 16 -4.21 1.61 1.11
N ALA A 17 -2.91 1.39 1.31
CA ALA A 17 -2.12 0.49 0.47
C ALA A 17 -2.70 -0.93 0.47
N ALA A 18 -3.09 -1.44 1.64
CA ALA A 18 -3.70 -2.75 1.79
C ALA A 18 -5.03 -2.86 1.02
N LEU A 19 -5.91 -1.86 1.16
CA LEU A 19 -7.19 -1.80 0.46
C LEU A 19 -7.01 -1.75 -1.06
N LEU A 20 -6.07 -0.93 -1.55
CA LEU A 20 -5.77 -0.87 -2.98
C LEU A 20 -5.26 -2.21 -3.53
N GLY A 21 -4.39 -2.90 -2.79
CA GLY A 21 -3.82 -4.15 -3.26
C GLY A 21 -4.80 -5.32 -3.20
N ILE A 22 -5.63 -5.40 -2.16
CA ILE A 22 -6.60 -6.50 -2.02
C ILE A 22 -7.77 -6.37 -2.99
N TYR A 23 -8.27 -5.14 -3.21
CA TYR A 23 -9.41 -4.85 -4.08
C TYR A 23 -8.98 -4.39 -5.48
N GLY A 24 -7.71 -4.58 -5.86
CA GLY A 24 -7.18 -4.05 -7.12
C GLY A 24 -7.95 -4.52 -8.36
N GLN A 25 -8.39 -5.78 -8.35
CA GLN A 25 -9.22 -6.36 -9.42
C GLN A 25 -10.63 -5.76 -9.44
N ASP A 26 -11.29 -5.63 -8.28
CA ASP A 26 -12.63 -5.06 -8.20
C ASP A 26 -12.64 -3.59 -8.64
N ILE A 27 -11.60 -2.83 -8.26
CA ILE A 27 -11.40 -1.45 -8.71
C ILE A 27 -11.22 -1.40 -10.23
N ALA A 28 -10.44 -2.32 -10.80
CA ALA A 28 -10.19 -2.37 -12.23
C ALA A 28 -11.48 -2.59 -13.04
N TYR A 29 -12.30 -3.56 -12.63
CA TYR A 29 -13.60 -3.82 -13.27
C TYR A 29 -14.59 -2.67 -13.08
N TYR A 30 -14.65 -2.08 -11.88
CA TYR A 30 -15.50 -0.91 -11.65
C TYR A 30 -15.17 0.24 -12.60
N PHE A 31 -13.89 0.45 -12.89
CA PHE A 31 -13.41 1.52 -13.78
C PHE A 31 -13.70 1.23 -15.26
N GLU A 32 -13.61 -0.03 -15.68
CA GLU A 32 -14.04 -0.47 -17.01
C GLU A 32 -15.52 -0.15 -17.23
N ASP A 33 -16.37 -0.53 -16.28
CA ASP A 33 -17.83 -0.40 -16.39
C ASP A 33 -18.34 1.05 -16.30
N HIS A 34 -17.63 1.96 -15.63
CA HIS A 34 -18.19 3.27 -15.25
C HIS A 34 -17.39 4.51 -15.67
N LEU A 35 -16.08 4.41 -15.96
CA LEU A 35 -15.22 5.59 -16.07
C LEU A 35 -14.44 5.68 -17.38
N PHE A 36 -13.73 4.62 -17.74
CA PHE A 36 -12.72 4.73 -18.80
C PHE A 36 -13.04 3.90 -20.04
N TYR A 37 -13.99 2.96 -19.98
CA TYR A 37 -14.26 2.00 -21.08
C TYR A 37 -12.96 1.41 -21.66
N GLU A 38 -11.95 1.25 -20.81
CA GLU A 38 -10.61 0.77 -21.13
C GLU A 38 -10.44 -0.60 -20.50
N PRO A 39 -9.60 -1.49 -21.08
CA PRO A 39 -9.38 -2.81 -20.53
C PRO A 39 -8.94 -2.72 -19.06
N PRO A 40 -9.53 -3.54 -18.17
CA PRO A 40 -9.31 -3.48 -16.72
C PRO A 40 -7.83 -3.71 -16.38
N PHE A 41 -7.11 -4.39 -17.29
CA PHE A 41 -5.69 -4.64 -17.19
C PHE A 41 -4.84 -3.37 -16.95
N LYS A 42 -5.12 -2.26 -17.64
CA LYS A 42 -4.36 -1.00 -17.44
C LYS A 42 -4.58 -0.45 -16.02
N THR A 43 -5.83 -0.40 -15.58
CA THR A 43 -6.20 0.06 -14.23
C THR A 43 -5.58 -0.83 -13.16
N LEU A 44 -5.60 -2.15 -13.36
CA LEU A 44 -5.02 -3.12 -12.44
C LEU A 44 -3.51 -2.91 -12.25
N ILE A 45 -2.76 -2.63 -13.32
CA ILE A 45 -1.34 -2.28 -13.22
C ILE A 45 -1.16 -1.04 -12.34
N ILE A 46 -1.91 0.03 -12.63
CA ILE A 46 -1.77 1.32 -11.92
C ILE A 46 -2.07 1.13 -10.43
N VAL A 47 -3.15 0.43 -10.09
CA VAL A 47 -3.54 0.18 -8.69
C VAL A 47 -2.50 -0.69 -7.98
N THR A 48 -2.01 -1.75 -8.62
CA THR A 48 -0.96 -2.63 -8.07
C THR A 48 0.33 -1.86 -7.79
N VAL A 49 0.83 -1.10 -8.78
CA VAL A 49 2.05 -0.28 -8.63
C VAL A 49 1.87 0.75 -7.53
N THR A 50 0.70 1.39 -7.44
CA THR A 50 0.40 2.38 -6.40
C THR A 50 0.41 1.74 -5.01
N SER A 51 -0.26 0.59 -4.83
CA SER A 51 -0.30 -0.14 -3.56
C SER A 51 1.11 -0.53 -3.08
N VAL A 52 1.91 -1.17 -3.94
CA VAL A 52 3.28 -1.58 -3.61
C VAL A 52 4.16 -0.36 -3.28
N SER A 53 4.04 0.71 -4.08
CA SER A 53 4.77 1.95 -3.85
C SER A 53 4.44 2.58 -2.50
N LEU A 54 3.17 2.55 -2.09
CA LEU A 54 2.77 3.08 -0.78
C LEU A 54 3.35 2.29 0.39
N PHE A 55 3.42 0.95 0.31
CA PHE A 55 4.10 0.15 1.34
C PHE A 55 5.59 0.51 1.45
N LEU A 56 6.28 0.67 0.32
CA LEU A 56 7.69 1.07 0.28
C LEU A 56 7.90 2.49 0.80
N LEU A 57 7.08 3.44 0.35
CA LEU A 57 7.15 4.83 0.82
C LEU A 57 6.89 4.94 2.32
N THR A 58 5.92 4.18 2.85
CA THR A 58 5.63 4.15 4.29
C THR A 58 6.85 3.69 5.07
N LEU A 59 7.52 2.62 4.62
CA LEU A 59 8.76 2.14 5.25
C LEU A 59 9.90 3.18 5.19
N ILE A 60 10.07 3.85 4.05
CA ILE A 60 11.09 4.91 3.89
C ILE A 60 10.80 6.07 4.87
N ILE A 61 9.55 6.52 4.95
CA ILE A 61 9.14 7.60 5.86
C ILE A 61 9.35 7.18 7.32
N GLU A 62 9.02 5.96 7.70
CA GLU A 62 9.27 5.42 9.03
C GLU A 62 10.75 5.47 9.40
N ILE A 63 11.64 5.06 8.49
CA ILE A 63 13.10 5.10 8.69
C ILE A 63 13.56 6.55 8.87
N ILE A 64 13.12 7.47 7.99
CA ILE A 64 13.45 8.89 8.10
C ILE A 64 13.02 9.43 9.47
N LEU A 65 11.78 9.15 9.90
CA LEU A 65 11.25 9.61 11.18
C LEU A 65 11.98 9.03 12.40
N LEU A 66 12.52 7.82 12.29
CA LEU A 66 13.39 7.24 13.31
C LEU A 66 14.73 7.98 13.38
N VAL A 67 15.37 8.20 12.23
CA VAL A 67 16.67 8.91 12.14
C VAL A 67 16.57 10.33 12.69
N VAL A 68 15.48 11.05 12.39
CA VAL A 68 15.23 12.40 12.93
C VAL A 68 14.61 12.41 14.33
N GLN A 69 14.56 11.26 15.02
CA GLN A 69 14.08 11.08 16.40
C GLN A 69 12.63 11.58 16.65
N LYS A 70 11.80 11.61 15.60
CA LYS A 70 10.39 12.02 15.68
C LYS A 70 9.50 10.90 16.20
N ILE A 71 9.92 9.64 16.07
CA ILE A 71 9.23 8.47 16.64
C ILE A 71 10.15 7.71 17.61
N LYS A 72 9.56 7.00 18.57
CA LYS A 72 10.33 6.16 19.51
C LYS A 72 10.70 4.83 18.82
N PRO A 73 11.87 4.23 19.12
CA PRO A 73 12.29 2.95 18.51
C PRO A 73 11.25 1.83 18.65
N LYS A 74 10.59 1.72 19.81
CA LYS A 74 9.53 0.72 20.03
C LYS A 74 8.32 0.93 19.12
N VAL A 75 7.95 2.19 18.88
CA VAL A 75 6.82 2.53 18.00
C VAL A 75 7.20 2.28 16.54
N PHE A 76 8.40 2.66 16.14
CA PHE A 76 8.97 2.32 14.83
C PHE A 76 8.90 0.80 14.58
N LEU A 77 9.43 0.00 15.51
CA LEU A 77 9.46 -1.45 15.37
C LEU A 77 8.06 -2.04 15.14
N THR A 78 7.06 -1.61 15.92
CA THR A 78 5.68 -2.07 15.76
C THR A 78 5.08 -1.66 14.41
N LEU A 79 5.28 -0.40 13.99
CA LEU A 79 4.75 0.09 12.70
C LEU A 79 5.41 -0.62 11.52
N SER A 80 6.74 -0.72 11.51
CA SER A 80 7.49 -1.35 10.42
C SER A 80 7.21 -2.84 10.31
N ILE A 81 7.12 -3.58 11.42
CA ILE A 81 6.72 -5.00 11.38
C ILE A 81 5.31 -5.13 10.79
N THR A 82 4.38 -4.29 11.23
CA THR A 82 3.00 -4.31 10.70
C THR A 82 3.00 -4.03 9.20
N ASN A 83 3.68 -2.98 8.76
CA ASN A 83 3.76 -2.58 7.37
C ASN A 83 4.43 -3.64 6.49
N VAL A 84 5.51 -4.27 6.97
CA VAL A 84 6.22 -5.33 6.23
C VAL A 84 5.39 -6.60 6.13
N VAL A 85 4.77 -7.05 7.22
CA VAL A 85 3.96 -8.28 7.20
C VAL A 85 2.72 -8.09 6.32
N VAL A 86 1.96 -7.02 6.54
CA VAL A 86 0.78 -6.72 5.72
C VAL A 86 1.19 -6.47 4.27
N GLY A 87 2.21 -5.64 4.06
CA GLY A 87 2.73 -5.30 2.74
C GLY A 87 3.21 -6.51 1.96
N PHE A 88 3.86 -7.47 2.60
CA PHE A 88 4.29 -8.72 1.95
C PHE A 88 3.10 -9.53 1.44
N PHE A 89 2.12 -9.84 2.29
CA PHE A 89 0.96 -10.64 1.88
C PHE A 89 0.11 -9.94 0.83
N ILE A 90 -0.14 -8.64 0.99
CA ILE A 90 -0.95 -7.88 0.02
C ILE A 90 -0.20 -7.70 -1.30
N SER A 91 1.09 -7.38 -1.28
CA SER A 91 1.87 -7.22 -2.52
C SER A 91 1.97 -8.55 -3.26
N TRP A 92 2.17 -9.66 -2.54
CA TRP A 92 2.15 -11.00 -3.13
C TRP A 92 0.82 -11.28 -3.82
N TRP A 93 -0.31 -11.03 -3.14
CA TRP A 93 -1.64 -11.19 -3.72
C TRP A 93 -1.86 -10.31 -4.95
N SER A 94 -1.56 -9.01 -4.84
CA SER A 94 -1.75 -8.05 -5.93
C SER A 94 -0.92 -8.40 -7.16
N LEU A 95 0.33 -8.85 -6.97
CA LEU A 95 1.19 -9.30 -8.07
C LEU A 95 0.71 -10.62 -8.68
N PHE A 96 0.23 -11.56 -7.86
CA PHE A 96 -0.37 -12.80 -8.34
C PHE A 96 -1.59 -12.51 -9.23
N VAL A 97 -2.49 -11.64 -8.75
CA VAL A 97 -3.64 -11.18 -9.53
C VAL A 97 -3.19 -10.53 -10.83
N LEU A 98 -2.24 -9.60 -10.78
CA LEU A 98 -1.71 -8.97 -11.99
C LEU A 98 -1.13 -9.99 -12.99
N ALA A 99 -0.41 -11.00 -12.51
CA ALA A 99 0.17 -12.04 -13.34
C ALA A 99 -0.88 -12.94 -14.01
N MET A 100 -2.04 -13.18 -13.36
CA MET A 100 -3.15 -13.93 -13.98
C MET A 100 -3.73 -13.23 -15.21
N TRP A 101 -3.56 -11.91 -15.33
CA TRP A 101 -4.01 -11.13 -16.47
C TRP A 101 -2.97 -10.98 -17.60
N TRP A 102 -1.77 -11.52 -17.41
CA TRP A 102 -0.69 -11.51 -18.42
C TRP A 102 -0.68 -12.73 -19.34
N GLY A 103 -1.57 -13.70 -19.12
CA GLY A 103 -1.80 -14.86 -20.00
C GLY A 103 -3.09 -14.73 -20.79
#